data_AF-A0A1F8VVY8-F1
#
_entry.id   AF-A0A1F8VVY8-F1
#
_cell.length_a   1.000
_cell.length_b   1.000
_cell.length_c   1.000
_cell.angle_alpha   90.00
_cell.angle_beta   90.00
_cell.angle_gamma   90.00
#
_symmetry.space_group_name_H-M   'P 1'
#
loop_
_entity.id
_entity.type
_entity.pdbx_description
1 polymer ?
#
loop_
_entity_poly.entity_id
_entity_poly.type
_entity_poly.pdbx_seq_one_letter_code
_entity_poly.pdbx_strand_id
1 'polypeptide(L)' 'MHSSPVKFLIMIESGGPMVARLFDANRVHVTDMDASSEDVMATIEGIVPMHSGAAAEWDRALAGHSATERAAAQVYALAV' A
#
# COMPACT_ATOMS: atom_id res chain seq x y z
N MET A 1 -17.91 -15.05 0.74
CA MET A 1 -17.74 -13.59 0.96
C MET A 1 -16.95 -13.07 -0.22
N HIS A 2 -17.47 -12.11 -1.00
CA HIS A 2 -16.70 -11.47 -2.06
C HIS A 2 -15.87 -10.37 -1.42
N SER A 3 -14.57 -10.60 -1.23
CA SER A 3 -13.65 -9.52 -0.85
C SER A 3 -13.54 -8.58 -2.03
N SER A 4 -13.67 -7.27 -1.81
CA SER A 4 -13.48 -6.26 -2.85
C SER A 4 -12.11 -6.49 -3.53
N PRO A 5 -12.03 -6.40 -4.86
CA PRO A 5 -10.75 -6.57 -5.56
C PRO A 5 -9.77 -5.50 -5.08
N VAL A 6 -8.56 -5.94 -4.76
CA VAL A 6 -7.47 -5.05 -4.37
C VAL A 6 -7.08 -4.22 -5.59
N LYS A 7 -6.98 -2.91 -5.42
CA LYS A 7 -6.56 -1.97 -6.48
C LYS A 7 -5.25 -1.26 -6.16
N PHE A 8 -4.87 -1.21 -4.88
CA PHE A 8 -3.63 -0.57 -4.48
C PHE A 8 -2.88 -1.43 -3.47
N LEU A 9 -1.55 -1.43 -3.59
CA LEU A 9 -0.64 -1.95 -2.60
C LEU A 9 0.25 -0.79 -2.16
N ILE A 10 0.33 -0.54 -0.86
CA ILE A 10 1.25 0.45 -0.31
C ILE A 10 2.30 -0.27 0.51
N MET A 11 3.56 -0.12 0.12
CA MET A 11 4.67 -0.43 0.99
C MET A 11 4.94 0.80 1.86
N ILE A 12 4.82 0.66 3.17
CA ILE A 12 5.15 1.71 4.13
C ILE A 12 5.98 1.16 5.30
N GLU A 13 6.97 1.92 5.75
CA GLU A 13 7.71 1.64 6.98
C GLU A 13 6.82 2.04 8.16
N SER A 14 6.64 1.14 9.13
CA SER A 14 5.76 1.39 10.28
C SER A 14 6.48 1.02 11.56
N GLY A 15 7.31 1.92 12.06
CA GLY A 15 8.06 1.72 13.31
C GLY A 15 9.07 0.56 13.28
N GLY A 16 9.58 0.20 12.11
CA GLY A 16 10.59 -0.85 11.95
C GLY A 16 10.52 -1.54 10.59
N PRO A 17 9.96 -2.76 10.49
CA PRO A 17 9.92 -3.48 9.22
C PRO A 17 8.98 -2.82 8.20
N MET A 18 9.31 -3.01 6.93
CA MET A 18 8.46 -2.62 5.82
C MET A 18 7.21 -3.50 5.78
N VAL A 19 6.03 -2.90 5.67
CA VAL A 19 4.75 -3.63 5.58
C VAL A 19 4.09 -3.33 4.26
N ALA A 20 3.55 -4.37 3.59
CA ALA A 20 2.72 -4.21 2.41
C ALA A 20 1.25 -4.20 2.80
N ARG A 21 0.56 -3.08 2.59
CA ARG A 21 -0.84 -2.88 2.93
C ARG A 21 -1.68 -2.84 1.66
N LEU A 22 -2.69 -3.69 1.57
CA LEU A 22 -3.55 -3.81 0.38
C LEU A 22 -4.84 -3.03 0.59
N PHE A 23 -5.27 -2.32 -0.44
CA PHE A 23 -6.46 -1.48 -0.43
C PHE A 23 -7.32 -1.73 -1.66
N ASP A 24 -8.63 -1.58 -1.49
CA ASP A 24 -9.60 -1.65 -2.58
C ASP A 24 -9.65 -0.35 -3.42
N ALA A 25 -10.55 -0.30 -4.41
CA ALA A 25 -10.77 0.88 -5.25
C ALA A 25 -11.13 2.16 -4.47
N ASN A 26 -11.72 2.02 -3.28
CA ASN A 26 -12.10 3.12 -2.41
C ASN A 26 -11.01 3.48 -1.39
N ARG A 27 -9.80 2.89 -1.53
CA ARG A 27 -8.69 3.02 -0.58
C ARG A 27 -9.05 2.53 0.83
N VAL A 28 -9.96 1.56 0.92
CA VAL A 28 -10.29 0.88 2.17
C VAL A 28 -9.30 -0.25 2.36
N HIS A 29 -8.72 -0.33 3.56
CA HIS A 29 -7.77 -1.37 3.92
C HIS A 29 -8.45 -2.74 3.84
N VAL A 30 -7.81 -3.67 3.15
CA VAL A 30 -8.27 -5.05 2.96
C VAL A 30 -7.50 -5.98 3.88
N THR A 31 -6.17 -5.95 3.80
CA THR A 31 -5.27 -6.75 4.64
C THR A 31 -3.84 -6.22 4.58
N ASP A 32 -3.04 -6.60 5.56
CA ASP A 32 -1.58 -6.43 5.55
C ASP A 32 -0.91 -7.75 5.13
N MET A 33 0.26 -7.64 4.51
CA MET A 33 1.15 -8.73 4.11
C MET A 33 2.59 -8.37 4.43
N ASP A 34 3.44 -9.40 4.51
CA ASP A 34 4.88 -9.20 4.58
C ASP A 34 5.36 -8.58 3.26
N ALA A 35 5.99 -7.40 3.35
CA ALA A 35 6.53 -6.69 2.20
C ALA A 35 7.62 -7.47 1.45
N SER A 36 8.26 -8.44 2.12
CA SER A 36 9.29 -9.31 1.57
C SER A 36 8.76 -10.65 1.05
N SER A 37 7.44 -10.89 1.15
CA SER A 37 6.85 -12.13 0.63
C SER A 37 6.93 -12.21 -0.89
N GLU A 38 7.11 -13.43 -1.41
CA GLU A 38 7.14 -13.71 -2.84
C GLU A 38 5.87 -13.20 -3.54
N ASP A 39 4.71 -13.39 -2.92
CA ASP A 39 3.43 -12.92 -3.45
C ASP A 39 3.40 -11.40 -3.66
N VAL A 40 3.92 -10.62 -2.70
CA VAL A 40 4.00 -9.16 -2.82
C VAL A 40 4.97 -8.77 -3.91
N MET A 41 6.16 -9.38 -3.94
CA MET A 41 7.19 -9.09 -4.94
C MET A 41 6.71 -9.40 -6.36
N ALA A 42 6.03 -10.52 -6.57
CA ALA A 42 5.41 -10.89 -7.84
C ALA A 42 4.26 -9.94 -8.22
N THR A 43 3.47 -9.48 -7.24
CA THR A 43 2.34 -8.56 -7.47
C THR A 43 2.80 -7.19 -7.98
N ILE A 44 3.94 -6.69 -7.49
CA ILE A 44 4.48 -5.38 -7.87
C ILE A 44 5.51 -5.46 -9.00
N GLU A 45 5.83 -6.65 -9.49
CA GLU A 45 6.83 -6.85 -10.53
C GLU A 45 6.42 -6.11 -11.82
N GLY A 46 7.33 -5.27 -12.32
CA GLY A 46 7.06 -4.44 -13.51
C GLY A 46 6.14 -3.24 -13.27
N ILE A 47 5.67 -3.00 -12.05
CA ILE A 47 4.89 -1.82 -11.68
C ILE A 47 5.83 -0.75 -11.12
N VAL A 48 5.75 0.47 -11.65
CA VAL A 48 6.52 1.60 -11.12
C VAL A 48 5.80 2.18 -9.90
N PRO A 49 6.45 2.25 -8.72
CA PRO A 49 5.83 2.85 -7.54
C PRO A 49 5.64 4.35 -7.70
N MET A 50 4.51 4.84 -7.21
CA MET A 50 4.22 6.26 -7.04
C MET A 50 4.50 6.66 -5.59
N HIS A 51 5.21 7.76 -5.36
CA HIS A 51 5.43 8.31 -4.02
C HIS A 51 4.31 9.29 -3.64
N SER A 52 3.07 8.86 -3.81
CA SER A 52 1.86 9.65 -3.55
C SER A 52 1.27 9.41 -2.17
N GLY A 53 1.94 8.67 -1.27
CA GLY A 53 1.43 8.35 0.07
C GLY A 53 1.15 9.57 0.97
N ALA A 54 1.73 10.73 0.64
CA ALA A 54 1.45 12.01 1.30
C ALA A 54 0.29 12.80 0.68
N ALA A 55 -0.33 12.32 -0.40
CA ALA A 55 -1.48 12.99 -1.03
C ALA A 55 -2.74 12.84 -0.16
N ALA A 56 -3.62 13.84 -0.21
CA ALA A 56 -4.82 13.91 0.64
C ALA A 56 -5.78 12.71 0.49
N GLU A 57 -5.75 12.03 -0.65
CA GLU A 57 -6.53 10.81 -0.87
C GLU A 57 -6.14 9.64 0.06
N TRP A 58 -4.89 9.63 0.55
CA TRP A 58 -4.38 8.64 1.49
C TRP A 58 -4.52 9.09 2.95
N ASP A 59 -5.05 10.29 3.21
CA ASP A 59 -5.12 10.86 4.55
C ASP A 59 -5.87 9.98 5.54
N ARG A 60 -6.98 9.39 5.09
CA ARG A 60 -7.77 8.46 5.89
C ARG A 60 -7.13 7.08 6.00
N ALA A 61 -6.63 6.55 4.88
CA ALA A 61 -6.12 5.19 4.78
C ALA A 61 -4.82 4.98 5.56
N LEU A 62 -3.96 6.01 5.55
CA LEU A 62 -2.67 6.01 6.26
C LEU A 62 -2.73 6.81 7.57
N ALA A 63 -3.93 7.01 8.13
CA ALA A 63 -4.09 7.69 9.41
C ALA A 63 -3.35 6.90 10.51
N GLY A 64 -2.45 7.56 11.23
CA GLY A 64 -1.58 6.93 12.22
C GLY A 64 -0.12 6.77 11.77
N HIS A 65 0.17 6.96 10.48
CA HIS A 65 1.55 7.11 10.00
C HIS A 65 1.96 8.58 10.02
N SER A 66 3.25 8.81 10.29
CA SER A 66 3.87 10.13 10.23
C SER A 66 3.97 10.64 8.79
N ALA A 67 4.14 11.96 8.64
CA ALA A 67 4.33 12.58 7.34
C ALA A 67 5.57 12.02 6.60
N THR A 68 6.63 11.68 7.34
CA THR A 68 7.85 11.09 6.78
C THR A 68 7.60 9.69 6.24
N GLU A 69 6.94 8.82 7.02
CA GLU A 69 6.58 7.46 6.58
C GLU A 69 5.68 7.52 5.34
N ARG A 70 4.72 8.45 5.31
CA ARG A 70 3.83 8.67 4.15
C ARG A 70 4.55 9.18 2.91
N ALA A 71 5.52 10.06 3.08
CA ALA A 71 6.33 10.58 1.97
C ALA A 71 7.27 9.51 1.40
N ALA A 72 7.76 8.60 2.25
CA ALA A 72 8.58 7.46 1.85
C ALA A 72 7.75 6.27 1.31
N ALA A 73 6.43 6.27 1.51
CA ALA A 73 5.56 5.18 1.10
C ALA A 73 5.52 5.02 -0.42
N GLN A 74 5.64 3.77 -0.87
CA GLN A 74 5.55 3.39 -2.27
C GLN A 74 4.15 2.88 -2.55
N VAL A 75 3.42 3.58 -3.42
CA VAL A 75 2.06 3.25 -3.83
C VAL A 75 2.10 2.56 -5.19
N TYR A 76 1.64 1.31 -5.25
CA TYR A 76 1.52 0.52 -6.46
C TYR A 76 0.04 0.42 -6.84
N ALA A 77 -0.31 0.90 -8.03
CA ALA A 77 -1.64 0.70 -8.59
C ALA A 77 -1.68 -0.66 -9.30
N LEU A 78 -2.50 -1.58 -8.80
CA LEU A 78 -2.59 -2.93 -9.35
C LEU A 78 -3.62 -2.94 -10.49
N ALA A 79 -3.22 -3.49 -11.64
CA ALA A 79 -4.05 -3.52 -12.84
C ALA A 79 -5.13 -4.62 -12.84
N VAL A 80 -5.33 -5.32 -11.70
CA VAL A 80 -6.20 -6.51 -11.60
C VAL A 80 -7.63 -6.25 -12.05
#